data_AF-A0A2A3MNI1-F1
#
_entry.id   AF-A0A2A3MNI1-F1
#
_cell.length_a   1.000
_cell.length_b   1.000
_cell.length_c   1.000
_cell.angle_alpha   90.00
_cell.angle_beta   90.00
_cell.angle_gamma   90.00
#
_symmetry.space_group_name_H-M   'P 1'
#
loop_
_entity.id
_entity.type
_entity.pdbx_description
1 polymer ?
#
loop_
_entity_poly.entity_id
_entity_poly.type
_entity_poly.pdbx_seq_one_letter_code
_entity_poly.pdbx_strand_id
1 'polypeptide(L)'
;MYSSPACNPRSRLPRLTLWILVSVFLLVALALAAPEQMPVIAYKVALVTLGVVLAYWLDRALFPYARPHSCLQNRNAPGGGWTDDAEAYRYTAAFAAACLRRALIVLACVLGLTLGL
;
A
#
# COMPACT_ATOMS: atom_id res chain seq x y z
N MET A 1 -11.69 12.77 -38.27
CA MET A 1 -10.47 13.36 -37.67
C MET A 1 -10.88 14.12 -36.42
N TYR A 2 -10.80 13.49 -35.24
CA TYR A 2 -10.98 14.18 -33.97
C TYR A 2 -9.61 14.25 -33.29
N SER A 3 -9.07 15.46 -33.21
CA SER A 3 -7.82 15.74 -32.52
C SER A 3 -8.08 15.73 -31.01
N SER A 4 -7.54 14.74 -30.31
CA SER A 4 -7.52 14.71 -28.84
C SER A 4 -6.67 15.86 -28.31
N PRO A 5 -7.15 16.68 -27.37
CA PRO A 5 -6.36 17.75 -26.76
C PRO A 5 -5.25 17.13 -25.89
N ALA A 6 -4.02 17.60 -26.10
CA ALA A 6 -2.85 17.24 -25.33
C ALA A 6 -3.05 17.58 -23.84
N CYS A 7 -3.01 16.56 -22.98
CA CYS A 7 -2.97 16.75 -21.54
C CYS A 7 -1.58 17.23 -21.12
N ASN A 8 -1.49 18.46 -20.60
CA ASN A 8 -0.27 19.12 -20.15
C ASN A 8 0.26 18.49 -18.83
N PRO A 9 1.53 18.04 -18.74
CA PRO A 9 2.04 17.32 -17.57
C PRO A 9 2.37 18.30 -16.43
N ARG A 10 1.40 18.59 -15.55
CA ARG A 10 1.62 19.45 -14.38
C ARG A 10 2.10 18.64 -13.16
N SER A 11 3.31 18.99 -12.72
CA SER A 11 4.11 18.49 -11.58
C SER A 11 4.39 16.97 -11.58
N ARG A 12 5.53 16.58 -12.20
CA ARG A 12 6.08 15.21 -12.16
C ARG A 12 6.94 14.93 -10.92
N LEU A 13 6.68 15.57 -9.79
CA LEU A 13 7.28 15.12 -8.55
C LEU A 13 6.29 14.15 -7.91
N PRO A 14 6.66 12.87 -7.72
CA PRO A 14 5.85 11.95 -6.93
C PRO A 14 5.54 12.63 -5.60
N ARG A 15 4.26 12.72 -5.23
CA ARG A 15 3.81 13.37 -3.98
C ARG A 15 4.54 12.86 -2.72
N LEU A 16 5.15 11.67 -2.83
CA LEU A 16 5.91 10.98 -1.79
C LEU A 16 7.37 11.46 -1.67
N THR A 17 7.93 12.18 -2.64
CA THR A 17 9.32 12.66 -2.60
C THR A 17 9.59 13.61 -1.44
N LEU A 18 8.64 14.50 -1.15
CA LEU A 18 8.70 15.39 0.01
C LEU A 18 8.77 14.59 1.31
N TRP A 19 7.92 13.57 1.46
CA TRP A 19 7.88 12.72 2.65
C TRP A 19 9.14 11.88 2.81
N ILE A 20 9.71 11.38 1.71
CA ILE A 20 11.01 10.69 1.73
C ILE A 20 12.10 11.64 2.24
N LEU A 21 12.19 12.87 1.72
CA LEU A 21 13.17 13.86 2.16
C LEU A 21 13.02 14.20 3.65
N VAL A 22 11.79 14.42 4.12
CA VAL A 22 11.52 14.66 5.55
C VAL A 22 11.94 13.47 6.41
N SER A 23 11.66 12.23 5.97
CA SER A 23 12.03 11.02 6.71
C SER A 23 13.55 10.85 6.83
N VAL A 24 14.30 11.08 5.74
CA VAL A 24 15.77 11.02 5.72
C VAL A 24 16.36 12.11 6.61
N PHE A 25 15.82 13.34 6.54
CA PHE A 25 16.25 14.43 7.41
C PHE A 25 16.07 14.11 8.89
N LEU A 26 14.91 13.55 9.27
CA LEU A 26 14.64 13.12 10.65
C LEU A 26 15.60 12.00 11.10
N LEU A 27 15.89 11.03 10.24
CA LEU A 27 16.85 9.96 10.55
C LEU A 27 18.26 10.50 10.78
N VAL A 28 18.70 11.46 9.96
CA VAL A 28 20.01 12.13 10.14
C VAL A 28 20.04 12.94 11.43
N ALA A 29 18.99 13.72 11.72
CA ALA A 29 18.90 14.46 12.97
C ALA A 29 18.96 13.53 14.20
N LEU A 30 18.29 12.38 14.14
CA LEU A 30 18.34 11.37 15.20
C LEU A 30 19.74 10.75 15.35
N ALA A 31 20.44 10.49 14.25
CA ALA A 31 21.80 9.97 14.26
C ALA A 31 22.81 10.95 14.90
N LEU A 32 22.59 12.25 14.74
CA LEU A 32 23.41 13.30 15.36
C LEU A 32 23.06 13.52 16.84
N ALA A 33 21.79 13.35 17.22
CA ALA A 33 21.33 13.59 18.60
C ALA A 33 21.66 12.45 19.57
N ALA A 34 21.65 11.19 19.11
CA ALA A 34 21.89 10.01 19.95
C ALA A 34 22.67 8.92 19.19
N PRO A 35 23.98 9.14 18.93
CA PRO A 35 24.79 8.22 18.12
C PRO A 35 24.91 6.83 18.76
N GLU A 36 24.86 6.74 20.09
CA GLU A 36 24.90 5.46 20.80
C GLU A 36 23.66 4.56 20.56
N GLN A 37 22.54 5.10 20.09
CA GLN A 37 21.30 4.34 19.85
C GLN A 37 21.14 3.85 18.39
N MET A 38 22.10 4.16 17.52
CA MET A 38 22.06 3.76 16.11
C MET A 38 21.87 2.25 15.89
N PRO A 39 22.49 1.33 16.66
CA PRO A 39 22.27 -0.11 16.51
C PRO A 39 20.82 -0.51 16.81
N VAL A 40 20.18 0.13 17.80
CA VAL A 40 18.80 -0.17 18.22
C VAL A 40 17.80 0.32 17.17
N ILE A 41 18.04 1.51 16.60
CA ILE A 41 17.20 2.05 15.54
C ILE A 41 17.32 1.19 14.27
N ALA A 42 18.56 0.82 13.89
CA ALA A 42 18.80 -0.07 12.75
C ALA A 42 18.09 -1.42 12.92
N TYR A 43 18.13 -1.98 14.14
CA TYR A 43 17.43 -3.21 14.46
C TYR A 43 15.90 -3.08 14.29
N LYS A 44 15.29 -2.01 14.82
CA LYS A 44 13.84 -1.77 14.69
C LYS A 44 13.43 -1.58 13.23
N VAL A 45 14.21 -0.83 12.45
CA VAL A 45 13.94 -0.63 11.01
C VAL A 45 14.09 -1.95 10.25
N ALA A 46 15.12 -2.76 10.56
CA ALA A 46 15.30 -4.08 9.96
C ALA A 46 14.09 -4.99 10.24
N LEU A 47 13.59 -5.03 11.49
CA LEU A 47 12.39 -5.80 11.84
C LEU A 47 11.15 -5.35 11.06
N VAL A 48 10.90 -4.04 10.96
CA VAL A 48 9.74 -3.52 10.21
C VAL A 48 9.85 -3.87 8.73
N THR A 49 11.03 -3.71 8.12
CA THR A 49 11.23 -4.04 6.70
C THR A 49 11.06 -5.54 6.42
N LEU A 50 11.62 -6.41 7.26
CA LEU A 50 11.42 -7.86 7.16
C LEU A 50 9.95 -8.24 7.34
N GLY A 51 9.24 -7.60 8.28
CA GLY A 51 7.82 -7.84 8.49
C GLY A 51 6.94 -7.50 7.30
N VAL A 52 7.20 -6.37 6.66
CA VAL A 52 6.48 -5.97 5.44
C VAL A 52 6.77 -6.95 4.29
N VAL A 53 8.03 -7.36 4.13
CA VAL A 53 8.40 -8.34 3.09
C VAL A 53 7.71 -9.68 3.35
N LEU A 54 7.75 -10.21 4.57
CA LEU A 54 7.08 -11.45 4.95
C LEU A 54 5.57 -11.37 4.76
N ALA A 55 4.93 -10.28 5.19
CA ALA A 55 3.49 -10.07 5.01
C ALA A 55 3.09 -10.09 3.53
N TYR A 56 3.92 -9.51 2.66
CA TYR A 56 3.70 -9.52 1.23
C TYR A 56 3.79 -10.92 0.62
N TRP A 57 4.78 -11.72 1.04
CA TRP A 57 4.88 -13.12 0.63
C TRP A 57 3.69 -13.93 1.12
N LEU A 58 3.23 -13.68 2.36
CA LEU A 58 2.08 -14.36 2.94
C LEU A 58 0.78 -13.99 2.21
N ASP A 59 0.55 -12.72 1.87
CA ASP A 59 -0.59 -12.28 1.06
C ASP A 59 -0.64 -13.01 -0.29
N ARG A 60 0.51 -13.16 -0.96
CA ARG A 60 0.62 -13.86 -2.25
C ARG A 60 0.42 -15.37 -2.14
N ALA A 61 0.91 -16.01 -1.07
CA ALA A 61 0.78 -17.44 -0.85
C ALA A 61 -0.68 -17.83 -0.52
N LEU A 62 -1.38 -17.00 0.26
CA LEU A 62 -2.75 -17.28 0.69
C LEU A 62 -3.78 -17.08 -0.44
N PHE A 63 -3.54 -16.18 -1.39
CA PHE A 63 -4.50 -15.84 -2.45
C PHE A 63 -3.87 -15.64 -3.84
N PRO A 64 -3.47 -16.71 -4.54
CA PRO A 64 -2.88 -16.61 -5.87
C PRO A 64 -3.80 -15.96 -6.94
N TYR A 65 -5.13 -16.01 -6.79
CA TYR A 65 -6.10 -15.58 -7.82
C TYR A 65 -7.12 -14.50 -7.40
N ALA A 66 -7.11 -13.98 -6.17
CA ALA A 66 -8.07 -12.97 -5.71
C ALA A 66 -7.50 -11.54 -5.78
N ARG A 67 -7.17 -11.07 -7.00
CA ARG A 67 -6.58 -9.75 -7.18
C ARG A 67 -7.66 -8.66 -7.10
N PRO A 68 -7.52 -7.61 -6.26
CA PRO A 68 -8.57 -6.59 -6.09
C PRO A 68 -8.93 -5.83 -7.37
N HIS A 69 -8.04 -5.81 -8.37
CA HIS A 69 -8.31 -5.21 -9.67
C HIS A 69 -9.33 -5.99 -10.52
N SER A 70 -9.62 -7.27 -10.22
CA SER A 70 -10.68 -8.03 -10.88
C SER A 70 -12.04 -7.81 -10.24
N CYS A 71 -12.10 -7.25 -9.03
CA CYS A 71 -13.36 -6.92 -8.35
C CYS A 71 -13.98 -5.61 -8.87
N LEU A 72 -13.23 -4.78 -9.59
CA LEU A 72 -13.71 -3.57 -10.21
C LEU A 72 -14.13 -3.90 -11.66
N GLN A 73 -15.40 -4.25 -11.86
CA GLN A 73 -15.96 -4.42 -13.21
C GLN A 73 -15.75 -3.12 -14.01
N ASN A 74 -15.26 -3.23 -15.24
CA ASN A 74 -15.06 -2.08 -16.12
C ASN A 74 -16.42 -1.44 -16.45
N ARG A 75 -16.69 -0.27 -15.86
CA ARG A 75 -17.92 0.50 -16.06
C ARG A 75 -18.20 0.88 -17.53
N ASN A 76 -17.17 0.85 -18.37
CA ASN A 76 -17.24 1.21 -19.78
C ASN A 76 -17.27 -0.02 -20.72
N ALA A 77 -17.34 -1.24 -20.20
CA ALA A 77 -17.53 -2.43 -21.02
C ALA A 77 -18.97 -2.50 -21.58
N PRO A 78 -19.20 -3.09 -22.77
CA PRO A 78 -20.57 -3.32 -23.27
C PRO A 78 -21.31 -4.24 -22.28
N GLY A 79 -22.37 -3.74 -21.64
CA GLY A 79 -23.06 -4.42 -20.52
C GLY A 79 -22.50 -4.12 -19.12
N GLY A 80 -21.56 -3.18 -18.98
CA GLY A 80 -20.85 -2.84 -17.74
C GLY A 80 -21.50 -1.75 -16.87
N GLY A 81 -22.80 -1.48 -17.05
CA GLY A 81 -23.55 -0.60 -16.16
C GLY A 81 -24.23 -1.41 -15.08
N TRP A 82 -24.13 -0.97 -13.82
CA TRP A 82 -24.97 -1.49 -12.74
C TRP A 82 -26.43 -1.26 -13.12
N THR A 83 -27.17 -2.32 -13.37
CA THR A 83 -28.63 -2.25 -13.56
C THR A 83 -29.36 -2.19 -12.22
N ASP A 84 -28.68 -2.57 -11.14
CA ASP A 84 -29.20 -2.65 -9.78
C ASP A 84 -28.17 -2.11 -8.77
N ASP A 85 -28.63 -1.24 -7.85
CA ASP A 85 -27.80 -0.66 -6.79
C ASP A 85 -27.26 -1.75 -5.85
N ALA A 86 -28.00 -2.84 -5.67
CA ALA A 86 -27.61 -3.97 -4.83
C ALA A 86 -26.34 -4.68 -5.36
N GLU A 87 -26.18 -4.78 -6.69
CA GLU A 87 -24.97 -5.35 -7.27
C GLU A 87 -23.77 -4.44 -7.02
N ALA A 88 -23.90 -3.13 -7.21
CA ALA A 88 -22.81 -2.18 -6.97
C ALA A 88 -22.25 -2.28 -5.54
N TYR A 89 -23.12 -2.45 -4.52
CA TYR A 89 -22.68 -2.66 -3.14
C TYR A 89 -21.88 -3.96 -2.95
N ARG A 90 -22.24 -5.06 -3.61
CA ARG A 90 -21.53 -6.34 -3.46
C ARG A 90 -20.10 -6.29 -3.98
N TYR A 91 -19.85 -5.57 -5.07
CA TYR A 91 -18.50 -5.45 -5.63
C TYR A 91 -17.62 -4.47 -4.83
N THR A 92 -18.19 -3.37 -4.33
CA THR A 92 -17.46 -2.47 -3.43
C THR A 92 -17.11 -3.16 -2.11
N ALA A 93 -18.01 -3.98 -1.57
CA ALA A 93 -17.76 -4.80 -0.38
C ALA A 93 -16.66 -5.85 -0.62
N ALA A 94 -16.66 -6.54 -1.78
CA ALA A 94 -15.63 -7.51 -2.13
C ALA A 94 -14.25 -6.85 -2.29
N PHE A 95 -14.19 -5.67 -2.90
CA PHE A 95 -12.97 -4.87 -2.99
C PHE A 95 -12.48 -4.42 -1.62
N ALA A 96 -13.36 -3.87 -0.79
CA ALA A 96 -13.04 -3.44 0.57
C ALA A 96 -12.56 -4.61 1.43
N ALA A 97 -13.20 -5.77 1.36
CA ALA A 97 -12.78 -6.98 2.06
C ALA A 97 -11.39 -7.46 1.62
N ALA A 98 -11.07 -7.39 0.33
CA ALA A 98 -9.74 -7.73 -0.19
C ALA A 98 -8.66 -6.74 0.30
N CYS A 99 -8.96 -5.44 0.32
CA CYS A 99 -8.07 -4.41 0.89
C CYS A 99 -7.87 -4.59 2.40
N LEU A 100 -8.95 -4.90 3.13
CA LEU A 100 -8.91 -5.07 4.58
C LEU A 100 -8.11 -6.31 4.98
N ARG A 101 -8.26 -7.42 4.24
CA ARG A 101 -7.45 -8.63 4.46
C ARG A 101 -5.95 -8.38 4.30
N ARG A 102 -5.56 -7.66 3.25
CA ARG A 102 -4.16 -7.24 3.03
C ARG A 102 -3.64 -6.37 4.16
N ALA A 103 -4.45 -5.40 4.58
CA ALA A 103 -4.10 -4.51 5.68
C ALA A 103 -3.94 -5.28 7.00
N LEU A 104 -4.81 -6.25 7.29
CA LEU A 104 -4.72 -7.07 8.51
C LEU A 104 -3.51 -8.00 8.52
N ILE A 105 -3.17 -8.64 7.40
CA ILE A 105 -1.96 -9.49 7.30
C ILE A 105 -0.70 -8.66 7.57
N VAL A 106 -0.60 -7.48 6.94
CA VAL A 106 0.52 -6.55 7.15
C VAL A 106 0.55 -6.06 8.60
N LEU A 107 -0.59 -5.65 9.15
CA LEU A 107 -0.69 -5.21 10.54
C LEU A 107 -0.24 -6.31 11.51
N ALA A 108 -0.72 -7.54 11.35
CA ALA A 108 -0.38 -8.66 12.22
C ALA A 108 1.11 -9.02 12.14
N CYS A 109 1.70 -9.08 10.94
CA CYS A 109 3.13 -9.36 10.79
C CYS A 109 4.01 -8.25 11.37
N VAL A 110 3.67 -6.98 11.12
CA VAL A 110 4.43 -5.84 11.67
C VAL A 110 4.32 -5.86 13.20
N LEU A 111 3.11 -5.92 13.76
CA LEU A 111 2.92 -5.97 15.21
C LEU A 111 3.63 -7.17 15.85
N GLY A 112 3.51 -8.37 15.27
CA GLY A 112 4.15 -9.57 15.80
C GLY A 112 5.68 -9.46 15.87
N LEU A 113 6.31 -8.87 14.85
CA LEU A 113 7.76 -8.68 14.84
C LEU A 113 8.22 -7.47 15.67
N THR A 114 7.38 -6.47 15.87
CA THR A 114 7.73 -5.28 16.66
C THR A 114 7.38 -5.37 18.14
N LEU A 115 6.44 -6.25 18.53
CA LEU A 115 6.02 -6.47 19.93
C LEU A 115 6.64 -7.73 20.56
N GLY A 116 7.18 -8.64 19.75
CA GLY A 116 7.83 -9.88 20.22
C GLY A 116 9.22 -9.67 20.85
N LEU A 117 9.64 -8.41 21.03
CA LEU A 117 10.88 -7.96 21.67
C LEU A 117 10.61 -6.76 22.56
#